data_AF-A0ABD0RWK0-F1
#
_entry.id   AF-A0ABD0RWK0-F1
#
_cell.length_a   1.000
_cell.length_b   1.000
_cell.length_c   1.000
_cell.angle_alpha   90.00
_cell.angle_beta   90.00
_cell.angle_gamma   90.00
#
_symmetry.space_group_name_H-M   'P 1'
#
loop_
_entity.id
_entity.type
_entity.pdbx_description
1 polymer ?
#
loop_
_entity_poly.entity_id
_entity_poly.type
_entity_poly.pdbx_seq_one_letter_code
_entity_poly.pdbx_strand_id
1 'polypeptide(L)' 'MKVFWSKLLIHGEEPPDLSEDPEYSQRLQYLGDKQQNCTIRLNQVTQKDEHEYYFRFITDKPDGKWLGKPGVSLTVT' A
#
# COMPACT_ATOMS: atom_id res chain seq x y z
N MET A 1 -4.89 15.24 -1.44
CA MET A 1 -3.71 14.34 -1.51
C MET A 1 -4.06 13.03 -0.81
N LYS A 2 -3.86 11.88 -1.46
CA LYS A 2 -4.07 10.55 -0.88
C LYS A 2 -2.75 9.79 -0.94
N VAL A 3 -2.40 9.14 0.16
CA VAL A 3 -1.13 8.42 0.33
C VAL A 3 -1.44 7.09 0.99
N PHE A 4 -1.06 6.00 0.34
CA PHE A 4 -1.44 4.66 0.80
C PHE A 4 -0.53 3.58 0.22
N TRP A 5 -0.70 2.37 0.76
CA TRP A 5 -0.07 1.16 0.23
C TRP A 5 -1.11 0.31 -0.49
N SER A 6 -0.69 -0.36 -1.55
CA SER A 6 -1.56 -1.19 -2.38
C SER A 6 -0.89 -2.52 -2.76
N LYS A 7 -1.70 -3.55 -3.00
CA LYS A 7 -1.30 -4.75 -3.75
C LYS A 7 -1.67 -4.50 -5.21
N LEU A 8 -0.76 -4.70 -6.15
CA LEU A 8 -1.03 -4.41 -7.57
C LEU A 8 -2.10 -5.37 -8.10
N LEU A 9 -3.32 -4.88 -8.35
CA LEU A 9 -4.34 -5.59 -9.11
C LEU A 9 -4.19 -5.19 -10.59
N ILE A 10 -3.65 -6.09 -11.40
CA ILE A 10 -3.33 -5.80 -12.81
C ILE A 10 -4.61 -5.93 -13.64
N HIS A 11 -5.40 -4.86 -13.76
CA HIS A 11 -6.50 -4.76 -14.73
C HIS A 11 -6.75 -3.31 -15.22
N GLY A 12 -5.69 -2.48 -15.30
CA GLY A 12 -5.81 -1.11 -15.82
C GLY A 12 -6.55 -0.13 -14.90
N GLU A 13 -6.93 -0.57 -13.69
CA GLU A 13 -7.60 0.23 -12.67
C GLU A 13 -6.60 0.82 -11.66
N GLU A 14 -7.08 1.79 -10.89
CA GLU A 14 -6.32 2.37 -9.78
C GLU A 14 -6.16 1.31 -8.67
N PRO A 15 -4.93 1.02 -8.21
CA PRO A 15 -4.72 0.01 -7.17
C PRO A 15 -5.47 0.36 -5.88
N PRO A 16 -6.15 -0.60 -5.22
CA PRO A 16 -6.95 -0.34 -4.03
C PRO A 16 -6.07 -0.05 -2.80
N ASP A 17 -6.58 0.74 -1.86
CA ASP A 17 -5.90 0.99 -0.59
C ASP A 17 -5.98 -0.26 0.31
N LEU A 18 -4.84 -0.77 0.75
CA LEU A 18 -4.79 -1.92 1.66
C LEU A 18 -5.50 -1.66 2.97
N SER A 19 -5.54 -0.43 3.46
CA SER A 19 -6.22 -0.13 4.72
C SER A 19 -7.74 -0.20 4.61
N GLU A 20 -8.29 -0.17 3.40
CA GLU A 20 -9.71 -0.35 3.11
C GLU A 20 -10.08 -1.85 2.97
N ASP A 21 -9.10 -2.74 2.79
CA ASP A 21 -9.31 -4.19 2.74
C ASP A 21 -9.60 -4.72 4.16
N PRO A 22 -10.76 -5.34 4.42
CA PRO A 22 -11.11 -5.87 5.74
C PRO A 22 -10.06 -6.80 6.34
N GLU A 23 -9.36 -7.58 5.50
CA GLU A 23 -8.30 -8.52 5.93
C GLU A 23 -7.07 -7.80 6.50
N TYR A 24 -6.83 -6.57 6.05
CA TYR A 24 -5.67 -5.75 6.43
C TYR A 24 -6.05 -4.65 7.41
N SER A 25 -7.28 -4.13 7.37
CA SER A 25 -7.75 -2.99 8.17
C SER A 25 -7.51 -3.14 9.68
N GLN A 26 -7.59 -4.36 10.21
CA GLN A 26 -7.36 -4.65 11.64
C GLN A 26 -5.89 -4.93 11.98
N ARG A 27 -5.08 -5.27 10.98
CA ARG A 27 -3.68 -5.69 11.15
C ARG A 27 -2.67 -4.64 10.72
N LEU A 28 -3.07 -3.73 9.84
CA LEU A 28 -2.24 -2.69 9.25
C LEU A 28 -2.31 -1.42 10.10
N GLN A 29 -1.14 -0.96 10.54
CA GLN A 29 -0.97 0.26 11.31
C GLN A 29 -0.09 1.23 10.54
N TYR A 30 -0.54 2.47 10.39
CA TYR A 30 0.31 3.54 9.88
C TYR A 30 1.21 4.05 11.01
N LEU A 31 2.52 4.01 10.80
CA LEU A 31 3.52 4.48 11.78
C LEU A 31 4.01 5.90 11.48
N GLY A 32 3.79 6.38 10.26
CA GLY A 32 4.18 7.72 9.82
C GLY A 32 3.02 8.72 9.76
N ASP A 33 3.33 9.93 9.31
CA ASP A 33 2.41 11.06 9.17
C ASP A 33 1.66 11.10 7.83
N LYS A 34 1.91 10.11 6.94
CA LYS A 34 1.37 10.02 5.58
C LYS A 34 1.73 11.21 4.68
N GLN A 35 2.69 12.04 5.08
CA GLN A 35 3.21 13.17 4.30
C GLN A 35 4.68 12.99 3.98
N GLN A 36 5.52 12.81 5.00
CA GLN A 36 6.95 12.60 4.86
C GLN A 36 7.34 11.17 5.24
N ASN A 37 6.59 10.57 6.15
CA ASN A 37 6.75 9.20 6.58
C ASN A 37 5.52 8.39 6.20
N CYS A 38 5.71 7.44 5.29
CA CYS A 38 4.66 6.56 4.78
C CYS A 38 4.82 5.13 5.28
N THR A 39 5.57 4.90 6.36
CA THR A 39 5.78 3.56 6.92
C THR A 39 4.48 2.96 7.44
N ILE A 40 4.23 1.70 7.07
CA ILE A 40 3.20 0.85 7.63
C ILE A 40 3.83 -0.30 8.42
N ARG A 41 3.12 -0.80 9.42
CA ARG A 41 3.37 -2.06 10.10
C ARG A 41 2.19 -2.99 9.86
N LEU A 42 2.46 -4.17 9.32
CA LEU A 42 1.49 -5.25 9.22
C LEU A 42 1.73 -6.23 10.37
N ASN A 43 0.72 -6.44 11.21
CA ASN A 43 0.76 -7.39 12.32
C ASN A 43 0.23 -8.76 11.89
N GLN A 44 0.63 -9.82 12.60
CA GLN A 44 0.14 -11.19 12.36
C GLN A 44 0.26 -11.59 10.88
N VAL A 45 1.46 -11.43 10.32
CA VAL A 45 1.75 -11.76 8.92
C VAL A 45 1.69 -13.27 8.74
N THR A 46 1.05 -13.72 7.67
CA THR A 46 0.90 -15.13 7.29
C THR A 46 1.32 -15.32 5.84
N GLN A 47 1.46 -16.58 5.38
CA GLN A 47 1.78 -16.87 3.97
C GLN A 47 0.78 -16.26 2.97
N LYS A 48 -0.46 -15.96 3.37
CA LYS A 48 -1.44 -15.27 2.52
C LYS A 48 -1.07 -13.82 2.22
N ASP A 49 -0.22 -13.23 3.05
CA ASP A 49 0.27 -11.87 2.88
C ASP A 49 1.48 -11.79 1.93
N GLU A 50 1.96 -12.92 1.39
CA GLU A 50 3.07 -12.91 0.43
C GLU A 50 2.67 -12.28 -0.91
N HIS A 51 2.99 -11.00 -1.06
CA HIS A 51 2.69 -10.22 -2.25
C HIS A 51 3.76 -9.16 -2.51
N GLU A 52 3.72 -8.58 -3.69
CA GLU A 52 4.41 -7.33 -3.97
C GLU A 52 3.51 -6.15 -3.60
N TYR A 53 4.02 -5.31 -2.70
CA TYR A 53 3.36 -4.15 -2.17
C TYR A 53 3.92 -2.87 -2.78
N TYR A 54 3.05 -1.93 -3.05
CA TYR A 54 3.38 -0.71 -3.77
C TYR A 54 2.98 0.50 -2.97
N PHE A 55 3.89 1.46 -2.87
CA PHE A 55 3.58 2.76 -2.32
C PHE A 55 2.89 3.63 -3.38
N ARG A 56 1.80 4.28 -2.99
CA ARG A 56 0.98 5.11 -3.88
C ARG A 56 0.81 6.51 -3.33
N PHE A 57 1.01 7.50 -4.21
CA PHE A 57 0.87 8.91 -3.92
C PHE A 57 0.03 9.61 -4.99
N ILE A 58 -1.06 10.24 -4.58
CA ILE A 58 -2.00 10.96 -5.46
C ILE A 58 -2.16 12.39 -4.95
N THR A 59 -1.83 13.37 -5.77
CA THR A 59 -2.07 14.80 -5.54
C THR A 59 -3.33 15.25 -6.25
N ASP A 60 -3.72 16.50 -6.01
CA ASP A 60 -4.81 17.21 -6.67
C ASP A 60 -4.48 17.64 -8.12
N LYS A 61 -3.23 17.52 -8.56
CA LYS A 61 -2.83 17.86 -9.93
C LYS A 61 -3.31 16.79 -10.93
N PRO A 62 -3.64 17.17 -12.18
CA PRO A 62 -4.13 16.26 -13.21
C PRO A 62 -3.24 15.03 -13.43
N ASP A 63 -1.92 15.23 -13.48
CA ASP A 63 -0.91 14.16 -13.64
C ASP A 63 -0.24 13.78 -12.33
N GLY A 64 -0.87 14.16 -11.21
CA GLY A 64 -0.33 14.10 -9.87
C GLY A 64 -0.30 12.71 -9.25
N LYS A 65 -0.13 11.67 -10.05
CA LYS A 65 -0.23 10.26 -9.66
C LYS A 65 1.12 9.58 -9.77
N TRP A 66 1.70 9.17 -8.65
CA TRP A 66 2.97 8.42 -8.63
C TRP A 66 2.82 7.07 -7.94
N LEU A 67 3.39 6.03 -8.54
CA LEU A 67 3.37 4.65 -8.05
C LEU A 67 4.82 4.21 -7.88
N GLY A 68 5.19 3.78 -6.68
CA GLY A 68 6.54 3.35 -6.37
C GLY A 68 6.90 2.08 -7.12
N LYS A 69 7.84 2.18 -8.06
CA LYS A 69 8.40 1.04 -8.79
C LYS A 69 9.93 1.05 -8.64
N PRO A 70 10.57 -0.10 -8.34
CA PRO A 70 9.96 -1.42 -8.09
C PRO A 70 9.13 -1.45 -6.79
N GLY A 71 8.23 -2.43 -6.67
CA GLY A 71 7.48 -2.66 -5.44
C GLY A 71 8.36 -3.28 -4.35
N VAL A 72 7.74 -3.53 -3.19
CA VAL A 72 8.35 -4.21 -2.04
C VAL A 72 7.78 -5.61 -1.96
N SER A 73 8.60 -6.63 -2.18
CA SER A 73 8.20 -8.03 -2.02
C SER A 73 8.21 -8.44 -0.55
N LEU A 74 7.10 -8.99 -0.07
CA LEU A 74 7.01 -9.63 1.24
C LEU A 74 7.03 -11.15 1.06
N THR A 75 7.93 -11.82 1.78
CA THR A 75 8.03 -13.29 1.84
C THR A 75 7.98 -13.72 3.31
N VAL A 76 7.28 -14.81 3.60
CA VAL A 76 6.97 -15.31 4.93
C VAL A 76 7.48 -16.74 5.04
N THR A 77 8.58 -16.93 5.76
CA THR A 77 9.26 -18.22 5.95
C THR A 77 8.89 -18.89 7.27
#